data_AF-A0A6A1UJP1-F1
#
_entry.id   AF-A0A6A1UJP1-F1
#
_cell.length_a   1.000
_cell.length_b   1.000
_cell.length_c   1.000
_cell.angle_alpha   90.00
_cell.angle_beta   90.00
_cell.angle_gamma   90.00
#
_symmetry.space_group_name_H-M   'P 1'
#
loop_
_entity.id
_entity.type
_entity.pdbx_description
1 polymer ?
#
loop_
_entity_poly.entity_id
_entity_poly.type
_entity_poly.pdbx_seq_one_letter_code
_entity_poly.pdbx_strand_id
1 'polypeptide(L)' 'MGNYVSCTLSSNPRGKHSRTIKVIFPSREIQQFHEPITAAELMLETPNFFVVNSRSLHIERRFSALNADEDL' A
#
# COMPACT_ATOMS: atom_id res chain seq x y z
N MET A 1 26.66 19.63 3.98
CA MET A 1 26.32 18.23 3.65
C MET A 1 25.56 17.64 4.82
N GLY A 2 24.23 17.61 4.74
CA GLY A 2 23.34 17.17 5.82
C GLY A 2 23.19 15.66 5.84
N ASN A 3 23.25 15.07 7.03
CA ASN A 3 23.23 13.64 7.25
C ASN A 3 21.80 13.09 7.09
N TYR A 4 21.57 12.17 6.16
CA TYR A 4 20.25 11.60 5.79
C TYR A 4 19.60 10.74 6.90
N VAL A 5 20.31 10.58 8.03
CA VAL A 5 19.98 9.68 9.13
C VAL A 5 18.79 10.18 9.96
N SER A 6 18.41 11.46 9.84
CA SER A 6 17.29 12.04 10.60
C SER A 6 15.88 11.72 10.05
N CYS A 7 15.77 11.04 8.90
CA CYS A 7 14.47 10.70 8.29
C CYS A 7 14.10 9.21 8.43
N THR A 8 14.86 8.40 9.16
CA THR A 8 14.47 7.01 9.44
C THR A 8 13.32 7.02 10.44
N LEU A 9 12.09 7.04 9.91
CA LEU A 9 10.86 6.87 10.66
C LEU A 9 11.03 5.63 11.55
N SER A 10 11.03 5.85 12.87
CA SER A 10 11.18 4.81 13.89
C SER A 10 10.23 3.65 13.60
N SER A 11 10.75 2.56 13.04
CA SER A 11 10.03 1.30 12.95
C SER A 11 10.07 0.67 14.34
N ASN A 12 9.01 0.87 15.13
CA ASN A 12 8.85 0.20 16.43
C ASN A 12 9.06 -1.32 16.27
N PRO A 13 9.89 -1.95 17.13
CA PRO A 13 10.01 -3.39 17.17
C PRO A 13 8.92 -3.99 18.07
N ARG A 14 8.37 -5.14 17.67
CA ARG A 14 7.56 -6.08 18.49
C ARG A 14 6.12 -5.66 18.82
N GLY A 15 5.20 -6.14 17.99
CA GLY A 15 3.82 -6.45 18.34
C GLY A 15 3.30 -7.41 17.28
N LYS A 16 2.54 -8.44 17.65
CA LYS A 16 1.89 -9.35 16.70
C LYS A 16 1.07 -8.51 15.71
N HIS A 17 1.61 -8.26 14.53
CA HIS A 17 0.96 -7.45 13.52
C HIS A 17 -0.21 -8.29 13.01
N SER A 18 -1.44 -7.96 13.41
CA SER A 18 -2.54 -8.27 12.50
C SER A 18 -2.16 -7.56 11.20
N ARG A 19 -2.11 -8.30 10.08
CA ARG A 19 -1.84 -7.68 8.78
C ARG A 19 -3.04 -6.81 8.46
N THR A 20 -2.96 -5.56 8.86
CA THR A 20 -3.93 -4.56 8.46
C THR A 20 -3.49 -3.98 7.13
N ILE A 21 -4.37 -4.05 6.14
CA ILE A 21 -4.08 -3.59 4.78
C ILE A 21 -4.40 -2.10 4.75
N LYS A 22 -3.51 -1.30 4.18
CA LYS A 22 -3.73 0.15 4.01
C LYS A 22 -3.75 0.48 2.52
N VAL A 23 -4.82 1.13 2.09
CA VAL A 23 -5.03 1.51 0.69
C VAL A 23 -5.10 3.02 0.60
N ILE A 24 -4.41 3.58 -0.40
CA ILE A 24 -4.44 5.00 -0.72
C ILE A 24 -5.34 5.17 -1.93
N PHE A 25 -6.45 5.88 -1.78
CA PHE A 25 -7.40 6.10 -2.86
C PHE A 25 -7.07 7.38 -3.65
N PRO A 26 -7.57 7.51 -4.90
CA PRO A 26 -7.37 8.70 -5.72
C PRO A 26 -7.84 10.02 -5.08
N SER A 27 -8.83 9.93 -4.18
CA SER A 27 -9.33 11.03 -3.33
C SER A 27 -8.33 11.51 -2.27
N ARG A 28 -7.18 10.84 -2.15
CA ARG A 28 -6.13 11.03 -1.12
C ARG A 28 -6.53 10.60 0.28
N GLU A 29 -7.64 9.89 0.43
CA GLU A 29 -7.95 9.21 1.68
C GLU A 29 -7.12 7.92 1.82
N ILE A 30 -6.82 7.58 3.08
CA ILE A 30 -6.17 6.32 3.42
C ILE A 30 -7.17 5.51 4.24
N GLN A 31 -7.53 4.34 3.75
CA GLN A 31 -8.40 3.42 4.47
C GLN A 31 -7.62 2.19 4.95
N GLN A 32 -8.09 1.61 6.05
CA GLN A 32 -7.46 0.49 6.73
C GLN A 32 -8.45 -0.68 6.80
N PHE A 33 -8.07 -1.82 6.23
CA PHE A 33 -8.88 -3.04 6.19
C PHE A 33 -8.32 -4.06 7.18
N HIS A 34 -9.17 -4.53 8.08
CA HIS A 34 -8.82 -5.48 9.14
C HIS A 34 -9.07 -6.94 8.74
N GLU A 35 -9.75 -7.15 7.62
CA GLU A 35 -10.03 -8.46 7.03
C GLU A 35 -9.32 -8.57 5.67
N PRO A 36 -9.00 -9.79 5.20
CA PRO A 36 -8.47 -10.00 3.86
C PRO A 36 -9.41 -9.39 2.81
N ILE A 37 -8.83 -8.70 1.83
CA ILE A 37 -9.55 -8.10 0.71
C ILE A 37 -8.78 -8.37 -0.57
N THR A 38 -9.51 -8.64 -1.64
CA THR A 38 -8.93 -8.85 -2.97
C THR A 38 -8.70 -7.52 -3.68
N ALA A 39 -7.75 -7.49 -4.63
CA ALA A 39 -7.57 -6.33 -5.49
C ALA A 39 -8.84 -6.03 -6.32
N ALA A 40 -9.60 -7.05 -6.74
CA ALA A 40 -10.85 -6.89 -7.47
C ALA A 40 -11.88 -6.07 -6.68
N GLU A 41 -12.05 -6.33 -5.38
CA GLU A 41 -12.99 -5.59 -4.54
C GLU A 41 -12.64 -4.10 -4.49
N LEU A 42 -11.35 -3.76 -4.35
CA LEU A 42 -10.89 -2.37 -4.40
C LEU A 42 -11.08 -1.73 -5.78
N MET A 43 -10.82 -2.47 -6.85
CA MET A 43 -11.00 -2.00 -8.24
C MET A 43 -12.49 -1.80 -8.59
N LEU A 44 -13.40 -2.57 -7.99
CA LEU A 44 -14.84 -2.41 -8.14
C LEU A 44 -15.35 -1.15 -7.44
N GLU A 45 -14.87 -0.88 -6.23
CA GLU A 45 -15.20 0.35 -5.49
C GLU A 45 -14.69 1.60 -6.22
N THR A 46 -13.52 1.50 -6.86
CA THR A 46 -12.88 2.61 -7.57
C THR A 46 -12.52 2.23 -9.03
N PRO A 47 -13.51 2.24 -9.95
CA PRO A 47 -13.32 1.80 -11.32
C PRO A 47 -12.39 2.74 -12.10
N ASN A 48 -11.74 2.20 -13.15
CA ASN A 48 -10.71 2.87 -13.98
C ASN A 48 -9.37 3.13 -13.29
N PHE A 49 -9.15 2.57 -12.10
CA PHE A 49 -7.86 2.58 -11.42
C PHE A 49 -7.33 1.15 -11.25
N PHE A 50 -6.01 1.03 -11.13
CA PHE A 50 -5.35 -0.24 -10.84
C PHE A 50 -4.65 -0.16 -9.49
N VAL A 51 -4.52 -1.30 -8.80
CA VAL A 51 -3.89 -1.40 -7.49
C VAL A 51 -2.41 -1.74 -7.68
N VAL A 52 -1.54 -1.14 -6.86
CA VAL A 52 -0.10 -1.41 -6.84
C VAL A 52 0.38 -1.59 -5.41
N ASN A 53 1.39 -2.43 -5.23
CA ASN A 53 2.06 -2.54 -3.94
C ASN A 53 2.92 -1.28 -3.67
N SER A 54 2.63 -0.54 -2.61
CA SER A 54 3.38 0.68 -2.27
C SER A 54 4.88 0.43 -2.05
N ARG A 55 5.29 -0.78 -1.65
CA ARG A 55 6.69 -1.17 -1.47
C ARG A 55 7.46 -1.34 -2.78
N SER A 56 6.76 -1.48 -3.91
CA SER A 56 7.39 -1.58 -5.23
C SER A 56 7.56 -0.23 -5.92
N LEU A 57 7.01 0.85 -5.33
CA LEU A 57 7.10 2.22 -5.83
C LEU A 57 8.49 2.79 -5.57
N HIS A 58 9.33 2.74 -6.60
CA HIS A 58 10.64 3.36 -6.60
C HIS A 58 10.72 4.43 -7.68
N ILE A 59 11.50 5.48 -7.41
CA ILE A 59 11.84 6.50 -8.41
C ILE A 59 12.45 5.81 -9.63
N GLU A 60 12.07 6.29 -10.83
CA GLU A 60 12.53 5.77 -12.13
C GLU A 60 12.14 4.31 -12.44
N ARG A 61 11.30 3.67 -11.61
CA ARG A 61 10.81 2.32 -11.86
C ARG A 61 9.37 2.34 -12.36
N ARG A 62 9.06 1.45 -13.31
CA ARG A 62 7.69 1.22 -13.77
C ARG A 62 6.85 0.61 -12.65
N PHE A 63 5.57 0.94 -12.63
CA PHE A 63 4.61 0.31 -11.73
C PHE A 63 4.24 -1.11 -12.21
N SER A 64 4.04 -1.99 -11.24
CA SER A 64 3.52 -3.35 -11.48
C SER A 64 2.13 -3.42 -10.83
N ALA A 65 1.10 -3.45 -11.66
CA ALA A 65 -0.27 -3.62 -11.21
C ALA A 65 -0.46 -5.02 -10.62
N LEU A 66 -1.27 -5.12 -9.57
CA LEU A 66 -1.71 -6.39 -9.00
C LEU A 66 -2.82 -6.98 -9.89
N ASN A 67 -2.86 -8.31 -10.00
CA ASN A 67 -3.97 -9.00 -10.64
C ASN A 67 -5.23 -8.89 -9.76
N ALA A 68 -6.40 -8.96 -10.40
CA ALA A 68 -7.68 -8.77 -9.71
C ALA A 68 -7.96 -9.86 -8.65
N ASP A 69 -7.44 -11.06 -8.85
CA ASP A 69 -7.55 -12.23 -7.98
C ASP A 69 -6.50 -12.28 -6.85
N GLU A 70 -5.60 -11.30 -6.76
CA GLU A 70 -4.62 -11.24 -5.67
C GLU A 70 -5.24 -10.77 -4.35
N ASP A 71 -4.98 -11.53 -3.28
CA ASP A 71 -5.29 -11.17 -1.88
C ASP A 71 -4.22 -10.25 -1.25
N LEU A 72 -4.63 -9.31 -0.39
CA LEU A 72 -3.75 -8.31 0.25
C LEU A 72 -3.40 -8.62 1.73
#